data_AF-A0A151J5S9-F1
#
_entry.id   AF-A0A151J5S9-F1
#
_cell.length_a   1.000
_cell.length_b   1.000
_cell.length_c   1.000
_cell.angle_alpha   90.00
_cell.angle_beta   90.00
_cell.angle_gamma   90.00
#
_symmetry.space_group_name_H-M   'P 1'
#
loop_
_entity.id
_entity.type
_entity.pdbx_description
1 polymer ?
#
loop_
_entity_poly.entity_id
_entity_poly.type
_entity_poly.pdbx_seq_one_letter_code
_entity_poly.pdbx_strand_id
1 'polypeptide(L)'
;MYSCKPKKLPNWQLPNWHYGMDMHNNYKTAIETLHQTNAFIKLITEILKRGKIVASDYCARATILYDISIFSKEYLFQNMPSCTTAYECVECGHNYRKTSPTCNINIDEILRNGLQNIQKAIDNDIITKRVTIILWYGPHLIFDTNILTDISYIYSLGMQPPQYILDNVAKTIIADGHKYYLVGIVSYIKYSDDYADGHYIAYTYTGSEWYKYDDMASKRSCNNESRGMSPRNILY
;
A
#
# COMPACT_ATOMS: atom_id res chain seq x y z
N MET A 1 42.24 -19.02 16.00
CA MET A 1 42.12 -17.65 16.55
C MET A 1 42.60 -16.68 15.49
N TYR A 2 41.69 -16.01 14.78
CA TYR A 2 42.07 -14.96 13.82
C TYR A 2 41.95 -13.59 14.50
N SER A 3 43.09 -12.91 14.60
CA SER A 3 43.23 -11.57 15.18
C SER A 3 43.01 -10.52 14.07
N CYS A 4 41.88 -9.83 14.08
CA CYS A 4 41.66 -8.63 13.29
C CYS A 4 42.29 -7.42 13.99
N LYS A 5 43.32 -6.81 13.39
CA LYS A 5 43.79 -5.47 13.77
C LYS A 5 43.06 -4.42 12.92
N PRO A 6 42.60 -3.30 13.50
CA PRO A 6 41.87 -2.28 12.77
C PRO A 6 42.80 -1.50 11.82
N LYS A 7 42.33 -1.30 10.58
CA LYS A 7 42.97 -0.45 9.57
C LYS A 7 42.75 1.02 9.97
N LYS A 8 43.83 1.79 10.13
CA LYS A 8 43.75 3.26 10.30
C LYS A 8 43.15 3.88 9.03
N LEU A 9 42.10 4.67 9.21
CA LEU A 9 41.51 5.49 8.13
C LEU A 9 42.47 6.63 7.75
N PRO A 10 42.44 7.10 6.48
CA PRO A 10 43.30 8.18 6.03
C PRO A 10 42.94 9.50 6.71
N ASN A 11 43.95 10.33 6.98
CA ASN A 11 43.78 11.70 7.46
C ASN A 11 43.04 12.53 6.41
N TRP A 12 41.79 12.88 6.69
CA TRP A 12 41.04 13.86 5.92
C TRP A 12 41.46 15.26 6.40
N GLN A 13 42.30 15.93 5.60
CA GLN A 13 42.44 17.39 5.72
C GLN A 13 41.23 18.03 5.05
N LEU A 14 40.47 18.82 5.81
CA LEU A 14 39.36 19.59 5.29
C LEU A 14 39.89 20.72 4.38
N PRO A 15 39.26 20.98 3.22
CA PRO A 15 39.67 22.09 2.37
C PRO A 15 39.41 23.42 3.08
N ASN A 16 40.34 24.36 2.95
CA ASN A 16 40.13 25.76 3.34
C ASN A 16 39.05 26.38 2.46
N TRP A 17 37.86 26.59 3.02
CA TRP A 17 36.78 27.30 2.35
C TRP A 17 37.00 28.80 2.50
N HIS A 18 37.51 29.45 1.46
CA HIS A 18 37.42 30.90 1.32
C HIS A 18 35.95 31.30 1.09
N TYR A 19 35.31 31.84 2.13
CA TYR A 19 33.98 32.41 2.06
C TYR A 19 34.04 33.81 1.43
N GLY A 20 33.46 33.97 0.24
CA GLY A 20 33.21 35.30 -0.31
C GLY A 20 32.77 35.28 -1.77
N MET A 21 31.49 35.56 -2.00
CA MET A 21 30.87 35.98 -3.27
C MET A 21 30.53 34.95 -4.37
N ASP A 22 31.19 33.79 -4.49
CA ASP A 22 30.88 32.86 -5.63
C ASP A 22 29.73 31.86 -5.42
N MET A 23 29.19 31.72 -4.20
CA MET A 23 28.11 30.75 -3.94
C MET A 23 26.72 31.19 -4.45
N HIS A 24 26.49 32.49 -4.64
CA HIS A 24 25.17 33.00 -5.02
C HIS A 24 24.84 32.77 -6.50
N ASN A 25 25.84 32.93 -7.38
CA ASN A 25 25.67 32.65 -8.82
C ASN A 25 25.52 31.15 -9.08
N ASN A 26 26.29 30.31 -8.39
CA ASN A 26 26.18 28.85 -8.51
C ASN A 26 24.81 28.31 -8.06
N TYR A 27 24.22 28.88 -7.00
CA TYR A 27 22.88 28.50 -6.55
C TYR A 27 21.79 28.86 -7.56
N LYS A 28 21.85 30.08 -8.12
CA LYS A 28 20.85 30.55 -9.08
C LYS A 28 20.89 29.72 -10.37
N THR A 29 22.07 29.45 -10.90
CA THR A 29 22.26 28.59 -12.09
C THR A 29 21.88 27.13 -11.81
N ALA A 30 22.13 26.60 -10.61
CA ALA A 30 21.71 25.24 -10.24
C ALA A 30 20.17 25.12 -10.12
N ILE A 31 19.50 26.13 -9.55
CA ILE A 31 18.03 26.19 -9.50
C ILE A 31 17.44 26.34 -10.90
N GLU A 32 17.99 27.21 -11.75
CA GLU A 32 17.53 27.37 -13.14
C GLU A 32 17.68 26.08 -13.93
N THR A 33 18.78 25.35 -13.73
CA THR A 33 19.01 24.03 -14.36
C THR A 33 18.02 22.97 -13.85
N LEU A 34 17.78 22.89 -12.53
CA LEU A 34 16.78 21.99 -11.93
C LEU A 34 15.34 22.32 -12.36
N HIS A 35 15.04 23.60 -12.54
CA HIS A 35 13.75 24.08 -13.05
C HIS A 35 13.48 23.66 -14.49
N GLN A 36 14.53 23.57 -15.30
CA GLN A 36 14.44 23.17 -16.70
C GLN A 36 14.34 21.65 -16.87
N THR A 37 14.92 20.87 -15.94
CA THR A 37 15.01 19.40 -16.05
C THR A 37 13.99 18.64 -15.20
N ASN A 38 13.38 19.26 -14.18
CA ASN A 38 12.46 18.57 -13.27
C ASN A 38 11.10 19.27 -13.19
N ALA A 39 10.11 18.68 -13.86
CA ALA A 39 8.74 19.18 -13.90
C ALA A 39 8.10 19.32 -12.49
N PHE A 40 8.49 18.47 -11.53
CA PHE A 40 8.01 18.52 -10.15
C PHE A 40 8.55 19.75 -9.41
N ILE A 41 9.85 20.03 -9.54
CA ILE A 41 10.47 21.22 -8.94
C ILE A 41 9.88 22.50 -9.54
N LYS A 42 9.68 22.52 -10.86
CA LYS A 42 9.01 23.64 -11.54
C LYS A 42 7.60 23.88 -10.98
N LEU A 43 6.80 22.82 -10.78
CA LEU A 43 5.47 22.92 -10.20
C LEU A 43 5.50 23.44 -8.76
N ILE A 44 6.41 22.92 -7.92
CA ILE A 44 6.57 23.37 -6.52
C ILE A 44 6.89 24.86 -6.48
N THR A 45 7.82 25.34 -7.29
CA THR A 45 8.19 26.76 -7.28
C THR A 45 7.03 27.66 -7.73
N GLU A 46 6.23 27.23 -8.71
CA GLU A 46 5.04 27.98 -9.13
C GLU A 46 3.94 28.01 -8.06
N ILE A 47 3.77 26.93 -7.30
CA ILE A 47 2.88 26.91 -6.12
C ILE A 47 3.40 27.87 -5.05
N LEU A 48 4.70 27.81 -4.72
CA LEU A 48 5.31 28.65 -3.69
C LEU A 48 5.22 30.14 -4.04
N LYS A 49 5.46 30.52 -5.30
CA LYS A 49 5.30 31.91 -5.77
C LYS A 49 3.87 32.43 -5.62
N ARG A 50 2.87 31.58 -5.89
CA ARG A 50 1.45 31.96 -5.80
C ARG A 50 0.91 31.94 -4.37
N GLY A 51 1.57 31.23 -3.45
CA GLY A 51 1.18 31.11 -2.05
C GLY A 51 -0.11 30.33 -1.80
N LYS A 52 -0.67 29.67 -2.82
CA LYS A 52 -1.87 28.82 -2.72
C LYS A 52 -1.83 27.72 -3.79
N ILE A 53 -2.38 26.55 -3.43
CA ILE A 53 -2.53 25.42 -4.36
C ILE A 53 -3.92 25.51 -5.00
N VAL A 54 -3.99 25.39 -6.32
CA VAL A 54 -5.25 25.38 -7.09
C VAL A 54 -5.50 24.04 -7.77
N ALA A 55 -6.73 23.79 -8.23
CA ALA A 55 -7.13 22.53 -8.87
C ALA A 55 -6.18 22.09 -10.00
N SER A 56 -5.73 23.02 -10.84
CA SER A 56 -4.79 22.73 -11.94
C SER A 56 -3.42 22.25 -11.46
N ASP A 57 -3.00 22.61 -10.24
CA ASP A 57 -1.74 22.14 -9.65
C ASP A 57 -1.83 20.68 -9.23
N TYR A 58 -3.01 20.23 -8.79
CA TYR A 58 -3.26 18.82 -8.50
C TYR A 58 -3.25 17.98 -9.77
N CYS A 59 -3.86 18.47 -10.85
CA CYS A 59 -3.80 17.82 -12.16
C CYS A 59 -2.34 17.72 -12.66
N ALA A 60 -1.60 18.83 -12.61
CA ALA A 60 -0.19 18.84 -13.00
C ALA A 60 0.66 17.90 -12.14
N ARG A 61 0.42 17.86 -10.82
CA ARG A 61 1.08 16.92 -9.91
C ARG A 61 0.75 15.48 -10.25
N ALA A 62 -0.52 15.16 -10.52
CA ALA A 62 -0.95 13.82 -10.91
C ALA A 62 -0.31 13.38 -12.23
N THR A 63 -0.25 14.26 -13.23
CA THR A 63 0.45 14.01 -14.50
C THR A 63 1.94 13.76 -14.28
N ILE A 64 2.61 14.60 -13.49
CA ILE A 64 4.03 14.41 -13.18
C ILE A 64 4.24 13.07 -12.45
N LEU A 65 3.43 12.76 -11.44
CA LEU A 65 3.53 11.49 -10.72
C LEU A 65 3.28 10.30 -11.65
N TYR A 66 2.30 10.38 -12.56
CA TYR A 66 2.03 9.35 -13.56
C TYR A 66 3.24 9.10 -14.49
N ASP A 67 3.99 10.16 -14.83
CA ASP A 67 5.14 10.10 -15.74
C ASP A 67 6.46 9.69 -15.04
N ILE A 68 6.53 9.69 -13.71
CA ILE A 68 7.71 9.17 -12.99
C ILE A 68 7.73 7.64 -13.16
N SER A 69 8.87 7.09 -13.56
CA SER A 69 9.06 5.65 -13.80
C SER A 69 8.70 4.73 -12.63
N ILE A 70 8.79 5.22 -11.39
CA ILE A 70 8.33 4.46 -10.21
C ILE A 70 6.81 4.22 -10.23
N PHE A 71 6.03 5.06 -10.91
CA PHE A 71 4.60 4.92 -11.10
C PHE A 71 4.21 4.43 -12.51
N SER A 72 5.17 4.23 -13.42
CA SER A 72 4.88 3.59 -14.69
C SER A 72 4.47 2.14 -14.44
N LYS A 73 3.49 1.66 -15.21
CA LYS A 73 2.78 0.36 -15.02
C LYS A 73 3.69 -0.87 -14.82
N GLU A 74 4.95 -0.78 -15.20
CA GLU A 74 5.94 -1.85 -15.10
C GLU A 74 6.47 -2.07 -13.67
N TYR A 75 6.35 -1.11 -12.75
CA TYR A 75 7.09 -1.15 -11.47
C TYR A 75 6.26 -1.23 -10.20
N LEU A 76 4.97 -0.88 -10.20
CA LEU A 76 4.24 -0.76 -8.92
C LEU A 76 3.76 -2.08 -8.33
N PHE A 77 3.31 -3.05 -9.15
CA PHE A 77 2.78 -4.32 -8.62
C PHE A 77 3.00 -5.55 -9.53
N GLN A 78 3.34 -5.37 -10.81
CA GLN A 78 3.53 -6.49 -11.74
C GLN A 78 4.81 -7.29 -11.45
N ASN A 79 5.84 -6.64 -10.88
CA ASN A 79 7.10 -7.26 -10.44
C ASN A 79 7.17 -7.50 -8.92
N MET A 80 6.10 -7.16 -8.19
CA MET A 80 5.98 -7.38 -6.74
C MET A 80 4.63 -8.03 -6.43
N PRO A 81 4.38 -9.26 -6.92
CA PRO A 81 3.12 -9.94 -6.67
C PRO A 81 2.94 -10.16 -5.16
N SER A 82 1.72 -10.01 -4.66
CA SER A 82 1.43 -10.32 -3.26
C SER A 82 1.65 -11.79 -2.96
N CYS A 83 1.34 -12.67 -3.91
CA CYS A 83 1.72 -14.07 -3.81
C CYS A 83 2.01 -14.73 -5.15
N THR A 84 2.82 -15.77 -5.08
CA THR A 84 3.02 -16.74 -6.16
C THR A 84 2.51 -18.09 -5.67
N THR A 85 1.57 -18.67 -6.39
CA THR A 85 1.03 -20.01 -6.11
C THR A 85 1.58 -20.97 -7.14
N ALA A 86 2.13 -22.10 -6.68
CA ALA A 86 2.39 -23.25 -7.52
C ALA A 86 1.59 -24.45 -7.04
N TYR A 87 1.08 -25.23 -7.98
CA TYR A 87 0.47 -26.51 -7.67
C TYR A 87 0.92 -27.61 -8.64
N GLU A 88 1.10 -28.80 -8.08
CA GLU A 88 1.39 -30.02 -8.81
C GLU A 88 0.21 -30.98 -8.67
N CYS A 89 -0.38 -31.37 -9.79
CA CYS A 89 -1.43 -32.38 -9.79
C CYS A 89 -0.83 -33.76 -9.56
N VAL A 90 -1.21 -34.43 -8.47
CA VAL A 90 -0.69 -35.76 -8.11
C VAL A 90 -1.07 -36.83 -9.13
N GLU A 91 -2.20 -36.67 -9.82
CA GLU A 91 -2.71 -37.66 -10.78
C GLU A 91 -2.05 -37.58 -12.17
N CYS A 92 -1.77 -36.36 -12.66
CA CYS A 92 -1.26 -36.17 -14.02
C CYS A 92 0.13 -35.50 -14.11
N GLY A 93 0.73 -35.13 -12.97
CA GLY A 93 2.02 -34.45 -12.91
C GLY A 93 2.02 -33.04 -13.51
N HIS A 94 0.85 -32.48 -13.82
CA HIS A 94 0.78 -31.13 -14.38
C HIS A 94 1.18 -30.10 -13.32
N ASN A 95 2.16 -29.27 -13.69
CA ASN A 95 2.68 -28.20 -12.86
C ASN A 95 2.14 -26.86 -13.34
N TYR A 96 1.46 -26.15 -12.46
CA TYR A 96 0.94 -24.81 -12.72
C TYR A 96 1.58 -23.82 -11.77
N ARG A 97 1.92 -22.64 -12.29
CA ARG A 97 2.42 -21.52 -11.50
C ARG A 97 1.71 -20.24 -11.91
N LYS A 98 1.24 -19.49 -10.92
CA LYS A 98 0.59 -18.19 -11.12
C LYS A 98 1.09 -17.18 -10.11
N THR A 99 1.45 -16.01 -10.59
CA THR A 99 1.71 -14.83 -9.80
C THR A 99 0.43 -14.00 -9.73
N SER A 100 0.05 -13.55 -8.55
CA SER A 100 -1.16 -12.76 -8.33
C SER A 100 -0.83 -11.46 -7.59
N PRO A 101 -1.46 -10.33 -7.98
CA PRO A 101 -1.32 -9.08 -7.24
C PRO A 101 -2.06 -9.10 -5.90
N THR A 102 -2.97 -10.06 -5.71
CA THR A 102 -3.74 -10.25 -4.48
C THR A 102 -3.52 -11.65 -3.90
N CYS A 103 -3.67 -11.77 -2.59
CA CYS A 103 -3.71 -13.02 -1.86
C CYS A 103 -5.15 -13.45 -1.61
N ASN A 104 -5.40 -14.75 -1.68
CA ASN A 104 -6.64 -15.34 -1.21
C ASN A 104 -6.56 -15.55 0.30
N ILE A 105 -7.72 -15.46 0.95
CA ILE A 105 -7.93 -15.78 2.35
C ILE A 105 -9.28 -16.46 2.50
N ASN A 106 -9.44 -17.23 3.57
CA ASN A 106 -10.74 -17.80 3.92
C ASN A 106 -11.68 -16.69 4.41
N ILE A 107 -12.54 -16.23 3.50
CA ILE A 107 -13.50 -15.16 3.75
C ILE A 107 -14.53 -15.53 4.82
N ASP A 108 -14.93 -16.81 4.92
CA ASP A 108 -15.90 -17.25 5.93
C ASP A 108 -15.38 -17.05 7.35
N GLU A 109 -14.06 -17.23 7.55
CA GLU A 109 -13.41 -16.97 8.83
C GLU A 109 -13.52 -15.48 9.20
N ILE A 110 -13.35 -14.58 8.23
CA ILE A 110 -13.52 -13.13 8.44
C ILE A 110 -14.98 -12.77 8.70
N LEU A 111 -15.91 -13.31 7.93
CA LEU A 111 -17.34 -13.03 8.09
C LEU A 111 -17.84 -13.43 9.48
N ARG A 112 -17.36 -14.57 10.01
CA ARG A 112 -17.81 -15.10 11.31
C ARG A 112 -17.12 -14.43 12.49
N ASN A 113 -15.82 -14.15 12.36
CA ASN A 113 -15.00 -13.79 13.50
C ASN A 113 -14.43 -12.37 13.42
N GLY A 114 -14.61 -11.65 12.30
CA GLY A 114 -14.12 -10.30 12.10
C GLY A 114 -12.68 -10.21 11.61
N LEU A 115 -12.25 -9.00 11.27
CA LEU A 115 -10.96 -8.71 10.62
C LEU A 115 -9.74 -8.91 11.52
N GLN A 116 -9.93 -8.99 12.83
CA GLN A 116 -8.87 -9.30 13.79
C GLN A 116 -8.41 -10.76 13.65
N ASN A 117 -9.22 -11.59 13.00
CA ASN A 117 -8.95 -13.01 12.76
C ASN A 117 -8.36 -13.28 11.37
N ILE A 118 -7.83 -12.27 10.68
CA ILE A 118 -7.23 -12.44 9.35
C ILE A 118 -6.05 -13.42 9.32
N GLN A 119 -5.27 -13.53 10.40
CA GLN A 119 -4.24 -14.56 10.50
C GLN A 119 -4.84 -15.96 10.33
N LYS A 120 -5.92 -16.24 11.06
CA LYS A 120 -6.61 -17.53 10.97
C LYS A 120 -7.25 -17.74 9.60
N ALA A 121 -7.69 -16.68 8.94
CA ALA A 121 -8.21 -16.75 7.57
C ALA A 121 -7.11 -17.11 6.55
N ILE A 122 -5.88 -16.62 6.74
CA ILE A 122 -4.70 -16.99 5.94
C ILE A 122 -4.35 -18.46 6.19
N ASP A 123 -4.23 -18.84 7.46
CA ASP A 123 -3.82 -20.19 7.86
C ASP A 123 -4.81 -21.27 7.36
N ASN A 124 -6.11 -20.93 7.34
CA ASN A 124 -7.17 -21.84 6.88
C ASN A 124 -7.28 -21.96 5.35
N ASP A 125 -6.83 -20.96 4.57
CA ASP A 125 -6.90 -21.00 3.09
C ASP A 125 -5.95 -22.07 2.51
N ILE A 126 -4.83 -22.29 3.20
CA ILE A 126 -3.79 -23.25 2.80
C ILE A 126 -4.27 -24.71 2.93
N ILE A 127 -5.36 -24.97 3.68
CA ILE A 127 -5.87 -26.31 3.95
C ILE A 127 -7.01 -26.68 2.98
N THR A 128 -6.69 -26.86 1.69
CA THR A 128 -7.63 -27.48 0.73
C THR A 128 -7.09 -28.79 0.14
N LYS A 129 -7.97 -29.80 0.13
CA LYS A 129 -7.66 -31.21 0.43
C LYS A 129 -7.11 -32.12 -0.69
N ARG A 130 -6.65 -31.63 -1.84
CA ARG A 130 -6.27 -32.56 -2.95
C ARG A 130 -5.04 -32.18 -3.77
N VAL A 131 -4.33 -31.12 -3.39
CA VAL A 131 -3.22 -30.61 -4.19
C VAL A 131 -2.14 -30.08 -3.25
N THR A 132 -0.88 -30.37 -3.54
CA THR A 132 0.24 -29.72 -2.85
C THR A 132 0.32 -28.29 -3.36
N ILE A 133 -0.08 -27.34 -2.54
CA ILE A 133 0.01 -25.91 -2.84
C ILE A 133 1.29 -25.37 -2.21
N ILE A 134 2.19 -24.83 -3.03
CA ILE A 134 3.34 -24.07 -2.57
C ILE A 134 3.01 -22.59 -2.77
N LEU A 135 3.11 -21.82 -1.69
CA LEU A 135 2.77 -20.40 -1.68
C LEU A 135 3.99 -19.60 -1.24
N TRP A 136 4.37 -18.63 -2.06
CA TRP A 136 5.40 -17.64 -1.71
C TRP A 136 4.77 -16.27 -1.65
N TYR A 137 5.04 -15.55 -0.58
CA TYR A 137 4.52 -14.20 -0.38
C TYR A 137 5.52 -13.14 -0.84
N GLY A 138 4.99 -12.05 -1.40
CA GLY A 138 5.77 -10.90 -1.82
C GLY A 138 6.15 -9.97 -0.66
N PRO A 139 6.76 -8.82 -0.98
CA PRO A 139 7.10 -7.79 0.01
C PRO A 139 5.87 -7.04 0.56
N HIS A 140 4.73 -7.15 -0.12
CA HIS A 140 3.45 -6.55 0.26
C HIS A 140 2.36 -7.59 0.12
N LEU A 141 1.31 -7.51 0.95
CA LEU A 141 0.16 -8.39 0.88
C LEU A 141 -1.10 -7.57 0.66
N ILE A 142 -1.78 -7.83 -0.46
CA ILE A 142 -3.07 -7.22 -0.79
C ILE A 142 -4.13 -8.31 -0.71
N PHE A 143 -5.09 -8.17 0.19
CA PHE A 143 -6.25 -9.03 0.27
C PHE A 143 -7.43 -8.35 -0.40
N ASP A 144 -8.04 -9.00 -1.40
CA ASP A 144 -9.33 -8.58 -1.94
C ASP A 144 -10.43 -9.10 -1.03
N THR A 145 -11.19 -8.17 -0.44
CA THR A 145 -12.25 -8.46 0.51
C THR A 145 -13.62 -7.98 0.02
N ASN A 146 -13.78 -7.77 -1.29
CA ASN A 146 -15.02 -7.27 -1.90
C ASN A 146 -16.26 -8.06 -1.46
N ILE A 147 -16.11 -9.37 -1.33
CA ILE A 147 -17.15 -10.32 -0.94
C ILE A 147 -17.67 -10.10 0.50
N LEU A 148 -16.89 -9.44 1.38
CA LEU A 148 -17.32 -9.10 2.75
C LEU A 148 -18.50 -8.13 2.80
N THR A 149 -18.82 -7.51 1.67
CA THR A 149 -19.92 -6.57 1.52
C THR A 149 -21.00 -7.06 0.55
N ASP A 150 -20.86 -8.30 0.04
CA ASP A 150 -21.85 -8.94 -0.81
C ASP A 150 -22.98 -9.52 0.05
N ILE A 151 -24.09 -8.80 0.09
CA ILE A 151 -25.27 -9.17 0.89
C ILE A 151 -25.84 -10.52 0.45
N SER A 152 -25.82 -10.84 -0.86
CA SER A 152 -26.35 -12.10 -1.37
C SER A 152 -25.50 -13.28 -0.89
N TYR A 153 -24.18 -13.14 -0.95
CA TYR A 153 -23.27 -14.17 -0.42
C TYR A 153 -23.44 -14.34 1.09
N ILE A 154 -23.49 -13.25 1.85
CA ILE A 154 -23.67 -13.29 3.31
C ILE A 154 -24.98 -14.00 3.70
N TYR A 155 -26.10 -13.68 3.03
CA TYR A 155 -27.37 -14.37 3.29
C TYR A 155 -27.38 -15.82 2.86
N SER A 156 -26.64 -16.20 1.82
CA SER A 156 -26.49 -17.61 1.42
C SER A 156 -25.85 -18.47 2.51
N LEU A 157 -25.06 -17.84 3.40
CA LEU A 157 -24.45 -18.48 4.57
C LEU A 157 -25.35 -18.45 5.81
N GLY A 158 -26.55 -17.87 5.72
CA GLY A 158 -27.48 -17.71 6.85
C GLY A 158 -27.02 -16.67 7.88
N MET A 159 -26.18 -15.72 7.47
CA MET A 159 -25.57 -14.71 8.35
C MET A 159 -26.20 -13.33 8.16
N GLN A 160 -26.02 -12.45 9.14
CA GLN A 160 -26.33 -11.02 8.99
C GLN A 160 -25.08 -10.25 8.56
N PRO A 161 -25.20 -9.16 7.79
CA PRO A 161 -24.06 -8.35 7.41
C PRO A 161 -23.28 -7.85 8.62
N PRO A 162 -21.99 -8.22 8.78
CA PRO A 162 -21.20 -7.76 9.91
C PRO A 162 -20.83 -6.28 9.74
N GLN A 163 -20.71 -5.58 10.86
CA GLN A 163 -20.14 -4.23 10.89
C GLN A 163 -18.63 -4.34 11.15
N TYR A 164 -17.83 -3.84 10.21
CA TYR A 164 -16.38 -3.79 10.40
C TYR A 164 -15.97 -2.44 10.96
N ILE A 165 -15.02 -2.48 11.90
CA ILE A 165 -14.49 -1.29 12.58
C ILE A 165 -12.97 -1.31 12.40
N LEU A 166 -12.38 -0.14 12.17
CA LEU A 166 -10.95 0.02 11.87
C LEU A 166 -10.02 -0.59 12.94
N ASP A 167 -10.41 -0.44 14.20
CA ASP A 167 -9.62 -0.94 15.33
C ASP A 167 -9.55 -2.45 15.41
N ASN A 168 -10.63 -3.11 15.02
CA ASN A 168 -10.72 -4.56 15.02
C ASN A 168 -9.98 -5.19 13.85
N VAL A 169 -9.12 -4.46 13.14
CA VAL A 169 -8.27 -5.02 12.09
C VAL A 169 -6.92 -5.36 12.71
N ALA A 170 -6.47 -6.60 12.52
CA ALA A 170 -5.14 -7.01 12.99
C ALA A 170 -4.07 -6.06 12.45
N LYS A 171 -3.18 -5.54 13.32
CA LYS A 171 -2.11 -4.62 12.88
C LYS A 171 -0.89 -5.35 12.35
N THR A 172 -0.83 -6.67 12.56
CA THR A 172 0.31 -7.51 12.23
C THR A 172 -0.18 -8.89 11.88
N ILE A 173 0.45 -9.50 10.88
CA ILE A 173 0.25 -10.89 10.48
C ILE A 173 1.60 -11.55 10.19
N ILE A 174 1.60 -12.88 10.14
CA ILE A 174 2.75 -13.71 9.79
C ILE A 174 2.37 -14.58 8.60
N ALA A 175 3.16 -14.53 7.54
CA ALA A 175 2.97 -15.34 6.34
C ALA A 175 4.34 -15.81 5.82
N ASP A 176 4.50 -17.12 5.59
CA ASP A 176 5.77 -17.75 5.20
C ASP A 176 6.96 -17.33 6.09
N GLY A 177 6.74 -17.30 7.41
CA GLY A 177 7.74 -16.88 8.40
C GLY A 177 8.08 -15.39 8.42
N HIS A 178 7.53 -14.59 7.51
CA HIS A 178 7.72 -13.15 7.45
C HIS A 178 6.61 -12.43 8.22
N LYS A 179 6.98 -11.35 8.92
CA LYS A 179 6.05 -10.50 9.67
C LYS A 179 5.68 -9.28 8.83
N TYR A 180 4.39 -9.08 8.61
CA TYR A 180 3.83 -7.96 7.86
C TYR A 180 3.04 -7.02 8.76
N TYR A 181 2.94 -5.74 8.37
CA TYR A 181 2.34 -4.69 9.18
C TYR A 181 1.24 -3.99 8.40
N LEU A 182 0.09 -3.80 9.03
CA LEU A 182 -1.05 -3.15 8.38
C LEU A 182 -0.66 -1.74 7.90
N VAL A 183 -0.78 -1.52 6.60
CA VAL A 183 -0.54 -0.21 5.96
C VAL A 183 -1.84 0.55 5.83
N GLY A 184 -2.90 -0.12 5.40
CA GLY A 184 -4.18 0.54 5.20
C GLY A 184 -5.27 -0.34 4.60
N ILE A 185 -6.42 0.29 4.40
CA ILE A 185 -7.66 -0.33 3.94
C ILE A 185 -8.30 0.58 2.92
N VAL A 186 -8.65 0.01 1.77
CA VAL A 186 -9.53 0.66 0.81
C VAL A 186 -10.95 0.25 1.17
N SER A 187 -11.83 1.22 1.36
CA SER A 187 -13.24 1.03 1.72
C SER A 187 -14.14 1.68 0.68
N TYR A 188 -15.30 1.08 0.43
CA TYR A 188 -16.31 1.66 -0.44
C TYR A 188 -17.49 2.19 0.38
N ILE A 189 -17.82 3.46 0.22
CA ILE A 189 -19.02 4.07 0.77
C ILE A 189 -20.08 4.04 -0.32
N LYS A 190 -21.21 3.40 -0.04
CA LYS A 190 -22.38 3.43 -0.94
C LYS A 190 -23.23 4.66 -0.61
N TYR A 191 -23.65 5.43 -1.59
CA TYR A 191 -24.48 6.64 -1.37
C TYR A 191 -25.98 6.36 -1.50
N SER A 192 -26.35 5.41 -2.36
CA SER A 192 -27.74 5.02 -2.58
C SER A 192 -27.86 3.50 -2.75
N ASP A 193 -29.06 2.97 -2.92
CA ASP A 193 -29.26 1.53 -3.12
C ASP A 193 -28.80 1.06 -4.51
N ASP A 194 -28.53 1.98 -5.45
CA ASP A 194 -27.98 1.64 -6.76
C ASP A 194 -26.51 1.22 -6.65
N TYR A 195 -26.19 0.07 -7.25
CA TYR A 195 -24.87 -0.56 -7.14
C TYR A 195 -23.74 0.26 -7.76
N ALA A 196 -24.08 1.19 -8.66
CA ALA A 196 -23.14 2.04 -9.37
C ALA A 196 -22.84 3.37 -8.65
N ASP A 197 -23.56 3.68 -7.56
CA ASP A 197 -23.46 4.98 -6.88
C ASP A 197 -22.78 4.84 -5.52
N GLY A 198 -21.50 5.21 -5.50
CA GLY A 198 -20.70 5.21 -4.30
C GLY A 198 -19.30 5.72 -4.57
N HIS A 199 -18.44 5.55 -3.57
CA HIS A 199 -17.18 6.26 -3.48
C HIS A 199 -16.12 5.46 -2.74
N TYR A 200 -14.91 5.44 -3.28
CA TYR A 200 -13.79 4.79 -2.63
C TYR A 200 -13.05 5.77 -1.74
N ILE A 201 -12.78 5.33 -0.52
CA ILE A 201 -11.93 6.05 0.43
C ILE A 201 -10.82 5.12 0.91
N ALA A 202 -9.73 5.72 1.39
CA ALA A 202 -8.64 4.96 1.99
C ALA A 202 -8.47 5.33 3.46
N TYR A 203 -8.19 4.33 4.27
CA TYR A 203 -7.76 4.48 5.66
C TYR A 203 -6.32 3.99 5.75
N THR A 204 -5.41 4.82 6.26
CA THR A 204 -4.01 4.42 6.47
C THR A 204 -3.70 4.38 7.95
N TYR A 205 -2.93 3.40 8.38
CA TYR A 205 -2.49 3.27 9.77
C TYR A 205 -1.02 3.65 9.89
N THR A 206 -0.71 4.67 10.70
CA THR A 206 0.68 5.14 10.88
C THR A 206 1.33 4.55 12.13
N GLY A 207 0.92 3.36 12.55
CA GLY A 207 1.43 2.66 13.73
C GLY A 207 0.76 3.05 15.05
N SER A 208 0.13 4.24 15.14
CA SER A 208 -0.60 4.68 16.33
C SER A 208 -2.00 5.21 16.02
N GLU A 209 -2.24 5.72 14.81
CA GLU A 209 -3.46 6.44 14.47
C GLU A 209 -3.96 6.07 13.08
N TRP A 210 -5.27 6.19 12.89
CA TRP A 210 -5.95 6.04 11.61
C TRP A 210 -6.19 7.39 10.93
N TYR A 211 -5.79 7.48 9.68
CA TYR A 211 -6.03 8.64 8.83
C TYR A 211 -6.96 8.28 7.68
N LYS A 212 -8.03 9.07 7.52
CA LYS A 212 -8.94 8.94 6.39
C LYS A 212 -8.47 9.83 5.23
N TYR A 213 -8.46 9.26 4.03
CA TYR A 213 -8.20 9.90 2.75
C TYR A 213 -9.45 9.76 1.87
N ASP A 214 -9.95 10.88 1.39
CA ASP A 214 -11.24 11.01 0.71
C ASP A 214 -11.12 12.09 -0.37
N ASP A 215 -10.65 11.68 -1.55
CA ASP A 215 -10.31 12.52 -2.69
C ASP A 215 -9.66 13.86 -2.32
N MET A 216 -10.43 14.94 -2.52
CA MET A 216 -10.01 16.34 -2.42
C MET A 216 -10.35 16.95 -1.06
N ALA A 217 -10.72 16.13 -0.06
CA ALA A 217 -10.89 16.62 1.30
C ALA A 217 -9.62 17.37 1.72
N SER A 218 -9.79 18.67 2.03
CA SER A 218 -8.69 19.62 2.23
C SER A 218 -7.71 19.24 3.35
N LYS A 219 -8.11 18.32 4.24
CA LYS A 219 -7.28 17.80 5.32
C LYS A 219 -7.55 16.30 5.52
N ARG A 220 -6.46 15.56 5.76
CA ARG A 220 -6.53 14.25 6.43
C ARG A 220 -7.22 14.44 7.78
N SER A 221 -8.25 13.65 8.06
CA SER A 221 -8.89 13.65 9.38
C SER A 221 -8.36 12.47 10.17
N CYS A 222 -7.87 12.72 11.39
CA CYS A 222 -7.74 11.65 12.37
C CYS A 222 -9.13 11.07 12.56
N ASN A 223 -9.28 9.78 12.27
CA ASN A 223 -10.58 9.15 12.28
C ASN A 223 -10.77 8.43 13.60
N ASN A 224 -11.98 8.53 14.16
CA ASN A 224 -12.32 7.79 15.36
C ASN A 224 -12.29 6.29 15.03
N GLU A 225 -11.51 5.60 15.83
CA GLU A 225 -11.28 4.16 15.89
C GLU A 225 -12.55 3.30 15.81
N SER A 226 -13.68 3.80 16.32
CA SER A 226 -14.99 3.13 16.36
C SER A 226 -15.84 3.24 15.10
N ARG A 227 -15.35 3.90 14.04
CA ARG A 227 -16.15 4.13 12.83
C ARG A 227 -16.31 2.84 12.01
N GLY A 228 -17.56 2.58 11.60
CA GLY A 228 -17.90 1.51 10.65
C GLY A 228 -17.23 1.73 9.29
N MET A 229 -16.81 0.63 8.65
CA MET A 229 -16.24 0.62 7.30
C MET A 229 -16.72 -0.59 6.49
N SER A 230 -16.51 -0.53 5.18
CA SER A 230 -16.87 -1.55 4.21
C SER A 230 -15.63 -1.91 3.38
N PRO A 231 -14.78 -2.81 3.89
CA PRO A 231 -13.45 -3.08 3.35
C PRO A 231 -13.54 -3.76 1.98
N ARG A 232 -12.81 -3.23 1.02
CA ARG A 232 -12.67 -3.74 -0.34
C ARG A 232 -11.28 -4.33 -0.58
N ASN A 233 -10.25 -3.65 -0.06
CA ASN A 233 -8.90 -4.19 -0.02
C ASN A 233 -8.25 -3.91 1.33
N ILE A 234 -7.41 -4.84 1.79
CA ILE A 234 -6.59 -4.69 3.00
C ILE A 234 -5.13 -4.90 2.62
N LEU A 235 -4.28 -3.97 3.03
CA LEU A 235 -2.87 -3.91 2.63
C LEU A 235 -1.97 -4.08 3.85
N TYR A 236 -1.05 -5.03 3.79
CA TYR A 236 0.03 -5.27 4.76
C TYR A 236 1.41 -5.26 4.11
#